data_AF-A0A645JK96-F1
#
_entry.id   AF-A0A645JK96-F1
#
_cell.length_a   1.000
_cell.length_b   1.000
_cell.length_c   1.000
_cell.angle_alpha   90.00
_cell.angle_beta   90.00
_cell.angle_gamma   90.00
#
_symmetry.space_group_name_H-M   'P 1'
#
loop_
_entity.id
_entity.type
_entity.pdbx_description
1 polymer ?
#
loop_
_entity_poly.entity_id
_entity_poly.type
_entity_poly.pdbx_seq_one_letter_code
_entity_poly.pdbx_strand_id
1 'polypeptide(L)' 'MAGRVEPVFIDDVAEMPRAIVQSARAGDVVLCMGAGSIGAVPGKVAELLQNSELLAQGGGAL' A
#
# COMPACT_ATOMS: atom_id res chain seq x y z
N MET A 1 3.35 -20.58 8.50
CA MET A 1 4.20 -19.47 8.97
C MET A 1 3.30 -18.34 9.42
N ALA A 2 3.22 -18.09 10.72
CA ALA A 2 2.59 -16.89 11.27
C ALA A 2 3.44 -16.50 12.48
N GLY A 3 4.62 -15.94 12.21
CA GLY A 3 5.40 -15.28 13.24
C GLY A 3 4.64 -14.05 13.73
N ARG A 4 4.89 -13.64 14.98
CA ARG A 4 4.37 -12.38 15.52
C ARG A 4 4.78 -11.24 14.58
N VAL A 5 3.80 -10.58 13.98
CA VAL A 5 4.01 -9.34 13.23
C VAL A 5 4.13 -8.22 14.25
N GLU A 6 5.22 -7.45 14.19
CA GLU A 6 5.38 -6.27 15.02
C GLU A 6 4.72 -5.08 14.29
N PRO A 7 3.62 -4.51 14.80
CA PRO A 7 2.95 -3.39 14.16
C PRO A 7 3.78 -2.12 14.30
N VAL A 8 3.86 -1.32 13.24
CA VAL A 8 4.43 0.03 13.30
C VAL A 8 3.28 1.02 13.46
N PHE A 9 3.29 1.77 14.58
CA PHE A 9 2.34 2.86 14.80
C PHE A 9 2.80 4.11 14.07
N ILE A 10 1.89 4.73 13.32
CA ILE A 10 2.10 5.99 12.61
C ILE A 10 0.99 6.93 13.07
N ASP A 11 1.38 8.02 13.74
CA ASP A 11 0.43 8.93 14.39
C ASP A 11 -0.36 9.78 13.37
N ASP A 12 0.32 10.27 12.32
CA ASP A 12 -0.31 11.02 11.24
C ASP A 12 -0.45 10.17 9.96
N VAL A 13 -1.68 10.03 9.48
CA VAL A 13 -2.01 9.34 8.23
C VAL A 13 -1.31 9.96 7.01
N ALA A 14 -0.94 11.25 7.07
CA ALA A 14 -0.20 11.93 6.01
C ALA A 14 1.21 11.33 5.79
N GLU A 15 1.80 10.72 6.81
CA GLU A 15 3.12 10.10 6.77
C GLU A 15 3.07 8.64 6.25
N MET A 16 1.89 8.01 6.25
CA MET A 16 1.72 6.62 5.81
C MET A 16 2.21 6.34 4.38
N PRO A 17 1.95 7.17 3.36
CA PRO A 17 2.41 6.90 2.00
C PRO A 17 3.93 6.70 1.93
N ARG A 18 4.68 7.53 2.68
CA ARG A 18 6.14 7.45 2.71
C ARG A 18 6.62 6.20 3.44
N ALA A 19 6.01 5.90 4.59
CA ALA A 19 6.33 4.70 5.37
C ALA A 19 6.07 3.40 4.57
N ILE A 20 4.97 3.35 3.80
CA ILE A 20 4.65 2.23 2.91
C ILE A 20 5.74 2.06 1.86
N VAL A 21 6.09 3.12 1.12
CA VAL A 21 7.12 3.05 0.06
C VAL A 21 8.48 2.61 0.59
N GLN A 22 8.85 3.02 1.82
CA GLN A 22 10.11 2.63 2.43
C GLN A 22 10.13 1.17 2.92
N SER A 23 8.96 0.62 3.23
CA SER A 23 8.84 -0.73 3.82
C SER A 23 8.56 -1.80 2.77
N ALA A 24 7.78 -1.47 1.74
CA ALA A 24 7.32 -2.38 0.71
C ALA A 24 8.48 -2.88 -0.17
N ARG A 25 8.39 -4.16 -0.56
CA ARG A 25 9.34 -4.84 -1.46
C ARG A 25 8.60 -5.30 -2.72
N ALA A 26 9.38 -5.62 -3.75
CA ALA A 26 8.83 -6.19 -4.98
C ALA A 26 8.08 -7.50 -4.67
N GLY A 27 6.84 -7.60 -5.17
CA GLY A 27 5.95 -8.74 -4.94
C GLY A 27 5.07 -8.63 -3.69
N ASP A 28 5.26 -7.60 -2.86
CA ASP A 28 4.35 -7.34 -1.73
C ASP A 28 2.99 -6.83 -2.22
N VAL A 29 1.94 -7.14 -1.46
CA VAL A 29 0.59 -6.57 -1.65
C VAL A 29 0.29 -5.63 -0.50
N VAL A 30 -0.04 -4.38 -0.83
CA VAL A 30 -0.42 -3.37 0.17
C VAL A 30 -1.95 -3.25 0.19
N LEU A 31 -2.54 -3.51 1.36
CA LEU A 31 -3.97 -3.31 1.60
C LEU A 31 -4.18 -2.05 2.46
N CYS A 32 -4.80 -1.02 1.89
CA CYS A 32 -5.32 0.11 2.66
C CYS A 32 -6.74 -0.22 3.16
N MET A 33 -6.96 -0.20 4.47
CA MET A 33 -8.25 -0.56 5.07
C MET A 33 -8.72 0.51 6.06
N GLY A 34 -10.02 0.81 6.06
CA GLY A 34 -10.66 1.78 6.93
C GLY A 34 -11.60 2.73 6.18
N ALA A 35 -11.91 3.88 6.79
CA ALA A 35 -12.72 4.94 6.20
C ALA A 35 -12.07 6.31 6.42
N GLY A 36 -12.53 7.33 5.69
CA GLY A 36 -12.00 8.69 5.80
C GLY A 36 -10.67 8.89 5.06
N SER A 37 -9.73 9.63 5.66
CA SER A 37 -8.48 10.09 5.02
C SER A 37 -7.57 8.97 4.53
N ILE A 38 -7.68 7.77 5.09
CA ILE A 38 -6.95 6.57 4.62
C ILE A 38 -7.24 6.25 3.15
N GLY A 39 -8.43 6.59 2.64
CA GLY A 39 -8.81 6.35 1.24
C GLY A 39 -7.95 7.10 0.22
N ALA A 40 -7.25 8.17 0.63
CA ALA A 40 -6.34 8.93 -0.22
C ALA A 40 -4.91 8.36 -0.25
N VAL A 41 -4.54 7.49 0.70
CA VAL A 41 -3.18 6.94 0.83
C VAL A 41 -2.72 6.12 -0.38
N PRO A 42 -3.52 5.17 -0.96
CA PRO A 42 -3.02 4.35 -2.06
C PRO A 42 -2.67 5.18 -3.31
N GLY A 43 -3.45 6.23 -3.60
CA GLY A 43 -3.15 7.14 -4.71
C GLY A 43 -1.81 7.86 -4.52
N LYS A 44 -1.55 8.39 -3.32
CA LYS A 44 -0.27 9.04 -2.99
C LYS A 44 0.92 8.08 -3.04
N VAL A 45 0.72 6.82 -2.63
CA VAL A 45 1.76 5.78 -2.76
C VAL A 45 2.10 5.55 -4.24
N ALA A 46 1.10 5.41 -5.11
CA ALA A 46 1.30 5.24 -6.54
C ALA A 46 2.02 6.44 -7.19
N GLU A 47 1.67 7.67 -6.78
CA GLU A 47 2.37 8.89 -7.21
C GLU A 47 3.85 8.88 -6.81
N LEU A 48 4.16 8.50 -5.56
CA LEU A 48 5.53 8.45 -5.04
C LEU A 48 6.40 7.39 -5.72
N LEU A 49 5.81 6.31 -6.20
CA LEU A 49 6.52 5.20 -6.86
C LEU A 49 6.76 5.43 -8.36
N GLN A 50 6.34 6.57 -8.94
CA GLN A 50 6.40 6.87 -10.38
C GLN A 50 5.83 5.74 -11.24
N ASN A 51 4.50 5.72 -11.36
CA ASN A 51 3.80 4.56 -11.88
C ASN A 51 3.97 4.36 -13.41
N SER A 52 4.56 3.24 -13.81
CA SER A 52 4.24 2.56 -15.07
C SER A 52 3.32 1.42 -14.70
N GLU A 53 2.00 1.66 -14.74
CA GLU A 53 0.98 0.65 -14.48
C GLU A 53 1.27 -0.61 -15.31
N LEU A 54 1.55 -1.73 -14.64
CA LEU A 54 1.52 -3.02 -15.30
C LEU A 54 0.04 -3.32 -15.55
N LEU A 55 -0.38 -3.31 -16.82
CA LEU A 55 -1.75 -3.62 -17.22
C LEU A 55 -2.22 -4.84 -16.43
N ALA A 56 -3.31 -4.66 -15.68
CA ALA A 56 -3.92 -5.74 -14.91
C ALA A 56 -4.07 -6.95 -15.84
N GLN A 57 -3.32 -8.01 -15.56
CA GLN A 57 -3.41 -9.25 -16.32
C GLN A 57 -4.85 -9.72 -16.20
N GLY A 58 -5.51 -9.84 -17.36
CA GLY A 58 -6.96 -9.97 -17.49
C GLY A 58 -7.52 -10.92 -16.45
N GLY A 59 -8.29 -10.37 -15.51
CA GLY A 59 -9.07 -11.13 -14.55
C GLY A 59 -10.13 -11.94 -15.31
N GLY A 60 -9.75 -13.12 -15.79
CA GLY A 60 -10.68 -14.14 -16.20
C GLY A 60 -11.42 -14.61 -14.97
N ALA A 61 -12.58 -14.01 -14.72
CA ALA A 61 -13.57 -14.61 -13.84
C ALA A 61 -13.91 -15.98 -14.44
N LEU A 62 -13.50 -17.03 -13.73
CA LEU A 62 -14.01 -18.38 -13.91
C LEU A 62 -15.23 -18.53 -13.00
#